data_AF-A0AAU7AD28-F1
#
_entry.id   AF-A0AAU7AD28-F1
#
_cell.length_a   1.000
_cell.length_b   1.000
_cell.length_c   1.000
_cell.angle_alpha   90.00
_cell.angle_beta   90.00
_cell.angle_gamma   90.00
#
_symmetry.space_group_name_H-M   'P 1'
#
loop_
_entity.id
_entity.type
_entity.pdbx_description
1 polymer ?
#
loop_
_entity_poly.entity_id
_entity_poly.type
_entity_poly.pdbx_seq_one_letter_code
_entity_poly.pdbx_strand_id
1 'polypeptide(L)'
;MNVLRNNSAFFFGLAVLALFGFSIGSFFGNYWVVVALNFAMWIALTQSWAMFSGLTGYISLGHVVFYGLGAYTVAISYKILPLWFSVPLGGLVAAVFALIISVPALRVRGPYFVILTFGISELVKFIVLNLETHFGKSSRLLFGAPSAETVLYAMIVLAVVASVMMQLVKVSTFGRGLLAIQGDEISAETVGIPIVRFKVIAFSIAAIIPGMVGGLMVLRSTYFEVLQIFNPLFSFTIVTMAIIGGSSDARGPIFGAAFLVFLSELLASSAPRLYMILLGGFLIFFVIFAPNGIVGVLRKSTKGRS
;
A
#
# COMPACT_ATOMS: atom_id res chain seq x y z
N MET A 1 -15.06 19.18 -19.21
CA MET A 1 -14.60 18.23 -20.25
C MET A 1 -13.20 17.61 -20.02
N ASN A 2 -12.21 18.31 -19.45
CA ASN A 2 -10.85 17.74 -19.30
C ASN A 2 -10.68 16.64 -18.23
N VAL A 3 -11.48 16.63 -17.16
CA VAL A 3 -11.38 15.61 -16.09
C VAL A 3 -11.84 14.23 -16.55
N LEU A 4 -12.91 14.17 -17.37
CA LEU A 4 -13.45 12.90 -17.89
C LEU A 4 -12.52 12.27 -18.94
N ARG A 5 -11.89 13.07 -19.82
CA ARG A 5 -10.91 12.58 -20.80
C ARG A 5 -9.67 12.00 -20.12
N ASN A 6 -9.19 12.64 -19.06
CA ASN A 6 -8.02 12.17 -18.30
C ASN A 6 -8.31 10.86 -17.52
N ASN A 7 -9.53 10.68 -17.03
CA ASN A 7 -9.93 9.44 -16.36
C ASN A 7 -9.99 8.25 -17.34
N SER A 8 -10.52 8.44 -18.55
CA SER A 8 -10.57 7.36 -19.56
C SER A 8 -9.18 6.83 -19.94
N ALA A 9 -8.19 7.71 -20.11
CA ALA A 9 -6.81 7.33 -20.37
C ALA A 9 -6.15 6.60 -19.19
N PHE A 10 -6.52 6.94 -17.95
CA PHE A 10 -6.03 6.23 -16.76
C PHE A 10 -6.60 4.81 -16.68
N PHE A 11 -7.91 4.64 -16.86
CA PHE A 11 -8.53 3.32 -16.85
C PHE A 11 -8.03 2.45 -18.01
N PHE A 12 -7.81 3.04 -19.19
CA PHE A 12 -7.20 2.34 -20.32
C PHE A 12 -5.77 1.87 -19.99
N GLY A 13 -4.92 2.75 -19.46
CA GLY A 13 -3.55 2.38 -19.05
C GLY A 13 -3.53 1.30 -17.96
N LEU A 14 -4.44 1.38 -17.00
CA LEU A 14 -4.59 0.37 -15.94
C LEU A 14 -5.04 -0.98 -16.51
N ALA A 15 -5.98 -0.99 -17.45
CA ALA A 15 -6.42 -2.20 -18.12
C ALA A 15 -5.29 -2.86 -18.93
N VAL A 16 -4.50 -2.06 -19.65
CA VAL A 16 -3.33 -2.56 -20.39
C VAL A 16 -2.28 -3.16 -19.44
N LEU A 17 -2.00 -2.51 -18.31
CA LEU A 17 -1.08 -3.05 -17.29
C LEU A 17 -1.60 -4.35 -16.68
N ALA A 18 -2.90 -4.43 -16.38
CA ALA A 18 -3.51 -5.63 -15.83
C ALA A 18 -3.49 -6.80 -16.84
N LEU A 19 -3.81 -6.53 -18.10
CA LEU A 19 -3.74 -7.53 -19.18
C LEU A 19 -2.31 -8.01 -19.39
N PHE A 20 -1.33 -7.11 -19.37
CA PHE A 20 0.08 -7.49 -19.47
C PHE A 20 0.51 -8.37 -18.29
N GLY A 21 0.14 -8.01 -17.06
CA GLY A 21 0.39 -8.82 -15.87
C GLY A 21 -0.25 -10.21 -15.94
N PHE A 22 -1.45 -10.32 -16.50
CA PHE A 22 -2.14 -11.60 -16.68
C PHE A 22 -1.44 -12.50 -17.69
N SER A 23 -0.94 -11.92 -18.79
CA SER A 23 -0.15 -12.63 -19.79
C SER A 23 1.18 -13.17 -19.22
N ILE A 24 1.79 -12.48 -18.24
CA ILE A 24 3.03 -12.95 -17.61
C ILE A 24 2.85 -14.33 -16.97
N GLY A 25 1.74 -14.55 -16.26
CA GLY A 25 1.47 -15.84 -15.61
C GLY A 25 1.29 -16.99 -16.59
N SER A 26 0.80 -16.72 -17.81
CA SER A 26 0.49 -17.77 -18.80
C SER A 26 1.66 -18.08 -19.74
N PHE A 27 2.55 -17.12 -19.99
CA PHE A 27 3.58 -17.23 -21.05
C PHE A 27 5.02 -17.20 -20.53
N PHE A 28 5.28 -16.79 -19.28
CA PHE A 28 6.63 -16.58 -18.76
C PHE A 28 6.92 -17.45 -17.53
N GLY A 29 8.21 -17.78 -17.31
CA GLY A 29 8.63 -18.67 -16.22
C GLY A 29 8.47 -18.10 -14.80
N ASN A 30 8.65 -18.96 -13.78
CA ASN A 30 8.42 -18.67 -12.36
C ASN A 30 9.08 -17.38 -11.83
N TYR A 31 10.24 -17.00 -12.35
CA TYR A 31 10.91 -15.76 -11.94
C TYR A 31 10.07 -14.52 -12.29
N TRP A 32 9.53 -14.44 -13.50
CA TRP A 32 8.71 -13.31 -13.94
C TRP A 32 7.39 -13.21 -13.19
N VAL A 33 6.82 -14.36 -12.79
CA VAL A 33 5.63 -14.42 -11.92
C VAL A 33 5.92 -13.75 -10.57
N VAL A 34 7.10 -13.99 -9.98
CA VAL A 34 7.49 -13.38 -8.70
C VAL A 34 7.72 -11.88 -8.85
N VAL A 35 8.39 -11.44 -9.91
CA VAL A 35 8.60 -10.01 -10.18
C VAL A 35 7.26 -9.29 -10.37
N ALA A 36 6.37 -9.85 -11.20
CA ALA A 36 5.03 -9.30 -11.43
C ALA A 36 4.17 -9.27 -10.16
N LEU A 37 4.27 -10.30 -9.32
CA LEU A 37 3.54 -10.39 -8.05
C LEU A 37 4.01 -9.32 -7.06
N ASN A 38 5.32 -9.11 -6.94
CA ASN A 38 5.88 -8.04 -6.11
C ASN A 38 5.48 -6.66 -6.65
N PHE A 39 5.53 -6.49 -7.97
CA PHE A 39 5.13 -5.23 -8.60
C PHE A 39 3.66 -4.90 -8.33
N ALA A 40 2.75 -5.86 -8.51
CA ALA A 40 1.33 -5.70 -8.21
C ALA A 40 1.08 -5.43 -6.72
N MET A 41 1.79 -6.12 -5.83
CA MET A 41 1.73 -5.89 -4.38
C MET A 41 2.07 -4.46 -4.01
N TRP A 42 3.20 -3.95 -4.50
CA TRP A 42 3.63 -2.59 -4.21
C TRP A 42 2.64 -1.55 -4.75
N ILE A 43 2.09 -1.75 -5.94
CA ILE A 43 1.01 -0.89 -6.45
C ILE A 43 -0.19 -0.89 -5.49
N ALA A 44 -0.68 -2.07 -5.09
CA ALA A 44 -1.85 -2.16 -4.21
C ALA A 44 -1.63 -1.43 -2.86
N LEU A 45 -0.46 -1.63 -2.24
CA LEU A 45 -0.11 -1.03 -0.96
C LEU A 45 0.11 0.49 -1.06
N THR A 46 0.80 0.95 -2.11
CA THR A 46 1.05 2.39 -2.31
C THR A 46 -0.24 3.13 -2.68
N GLN A 47 -1.14 2.51 -3.43
CA GLN A 47 -2.48 3.08 -3.71
C GLN A 47 -3.32 3.21 -2.45
N SER A 48 -3.37 2.15 -1.62
CA SER A 48 -4.13 2.20 -0.37
C SER A 48 -3.57 3.25 0.59
N TRP A 49 -2.25 3.42 0.62
CA TRP A 49 -1.61 4.46 1.40
C TRP A 49 -1.96 5.85 0.87
N ALA A 50 -1.95 6.04 -0.45
CA ALA A 50 -2.32 7.31 -1.09
C ALA A 50 -3.78 7.71 -0.79
N MET A 51 -4.69 6.74 -0.63
CA MET A 51 -6.10 7.00 -0.28
C MET A 51 -6.27 7.74 1.05
N PHE A 52 -5.40 7.48 2.03
CA PHE A 52 -5.41 8.19 3.29
C PHE A 52 -4.35 9.28 3.31
N SER A 53 -3.08 8.90 3.28
CA SER A 53 -1.95 9.80 3.49
C SER A 53 -1.76 10.78 2.33
N GLY A 54 -1.99 10.33 1.10
CA GLY A 54 -1.90 11.17 -0.09
C GLY A 54 -2.97 12.25 -0.16
N LEU A 55 -4.19 11.96 0.33
CA LEU A 55 -5.30 12.92 0.32
C LEU A 55 -5.40 13.79 1.57
N THR A 56 -4.94 13.32 2.73
CA THR A 56 -5.02 14.07 4.01
C THR A 56 -3.75 14.84 4.35
N GLY A 57 -2.62 14.51 3.73
CA GLY A 57 -1.30 15.08 4.09
C GLY A 57 -0.66 14.43 5.33
N TYR A 58 -1.33 13.51 6.01
CA TYR A 58 -0.79 12.80 7.17
C TYR A 58 0.08 11.63 6.71
N ILE A 59 1.35 11.57 7.13
CA ILE A 59 2.22 10.43 6.82
C ILE A 59 1.97 9.31 7.84
N SER A 60 1.41 8.18 7.40
CA SER A 60 1.23 7.00 8.27
C SER A 60 2.32 5.96 8.01
N LEU A 61 2.97 5.50 9.08
CA LEU A 61 3.85 4.32 9.07
C LEU A 61 3.14 3.04 9.56
N GLY A 62 1.82 3.08 9.71
CA GLY A 62 1.01 1.98 10.25
C GLY A 62 0.61 0.88 9.28
N HIS A 63 0.87 1.02 7.97
CA HIS A 63 0.34 0.10 6.95
C HIS A 63 0.82 -1.35 7.12
N VAL A 64 2.04 -1.54 7.65
CA VAL A 64 2.56 -2.85 8.00
C VAL A 64 1.68 -3.61 9.01
N VAL A 65 0.99 -2.90 9.91
CA VAL A 65 0.06 -3.53 10.87
C VAL A 65 -1.10 -4.19 10.15
N PHE A 66 -1.69 -3.47 9.19
CA PHE A 66 -2.81 -3.98 8.42
C PHE A 66 -2.39 -5.16 7.56
N TYR A 67 -1.24 -5.05 6.90
CA TYR A 67 -0.62 -6.15 6.17
C TYR A 67 -0.40 -7.38 7.06
N GLY A 68 0.20 -7.21 8.24
CA GLY A 68 0.49 -8.31 9.15
C GLY A 68 -0.75 -8.94 9.79
N LEU A 69 -1.74 -8.14 10.19
CA LEU A 69 -3.01 -8.65 10.71
C LEU A 69 -3.78 -9.45 9.66
N GLY A 70 -3.77 -8.99 8.41
CA GLY A 70 -4.35 -9.73 7.29
C GLY A 70 -3.63 -11.04 7.01
N ALA A 71 -2.29 -11.03 6.99
CA ALA A 71 -1.46 -12.22 6.88
C ALA A 71 -1.76 -13.22 8.02
N TYR A 72 -1.87 -12.73 9.26
CA TYR A 72 -2.21 -13.55 10.42
C TYR A 72 -3.60 -14.19 10.29
N THR A 73 -4.59 -13.40 9.89
CA THR A 73 -5.98 -13.83 9.72
C THR A 73 -6.10 -14.92 8.64
N VAL A 74 -5.39 -14.78 7.51
CA VAL A 74 -5.38 -15.82 6.48
C VAL A 74 -4.60 -17.05 6.93
N ALA A 75 -3.46 -16.87 7.63
CA ALA A 75 -2.67 -17.99 8.13
C ALA A 75 -3.43 -18.92 9.08
N ILE A 76 -4.40 -18.38 9.84
CA ILE A 76 -5.26 -19.18 10.72
C ILE A 76 -6.52 -19.72 10.01
N SER A 77 -7.08 -18.98 9.05
CA SER A 77 -8.38 -19.30 8.45
C SER A 77 -8.30 -20.11 7.16
N TYR A 78 -7.17 -20.11 6.44
CA TYR A 78 -7.05 -20.70 5.10
C TYR A 78 -7.35 -22.21 5.05
N LYS A 79 -7.13 -22.94 6.15
CA LYS A 79 -7.47 -24.38 6.22
C LYS A 79 -8.96 -24.65 6.48
N ILE A 80 -9.72 -23.64 6.89
CA ILE A 80 -11.12 -23.75 7.32
C ILE A 80 -12.04 -23.15 6.25
N LEU A 81 -11.64 -22.02 5.69
CA LEU A 81 -12.42 -21.26 4.73
C LEU A 81 -11.77 -21.29 3.34
N PRO A 82 -12.56 -21.25 2.26
CA PRO A 82 -12.03 -21.05 0.92
C PRO A 82 -11.26 -19.73 0.83
N LEU A 83 -10.23 -19.70 -0.02
CA LEU A 83 -9.37 -18.53 -0.24
C LEU A 83 -10.16 -17.23 -0.47
N TRP A 84 -11.23 -17.33 -1.26
CA TRP A 84 -12.10 -16.21 -1.63
C TRP A 84 -12.80 -15.56 -0.44
N PHE A 85 -12.96 -16.26 0.69
CA PHE A 85 -13.50 -15.72 1.94
C PHE A 85 -12.40 -15.34 2.93
N SER A 86 -11.32 -16.13 3.01
CA SER A 86 -10.19 -15.82 3.89
C SER A 86 -9.53 -14.48 3.58
N VAL A 87 -9.35 -14.14 2.30
CA VAL A 87 -8.66 -12.90 1.91
C VAL A 87 -9.49 -11.65 2.27
N PRO A 88 -10.77 -11.53 1.89
CA PRO A 88 -11.63 -10.43 2.35
C PRO A 88 -11.77 -10.35 3.87
N LEU A 89 -11.79 -11.50 4.56
CA LEU A 89 -11.82 -11.54 6.03
C LEU A 89 -10.57 -10.86 6.62
N GLY A 90 -9.38 -11.09 6.05
CA GLY A 90 -8.15 -10.40 6.44
C GLY A 90 -8.24 -8.88 6.26
N GLY A 91 -8.84 -8.42 5.16
CA GLY A 91 -9.12 -7.01 4.94
C GLY A 91 -10.13 -6.42 5.94
N LEU A 92 -11.17 -7.18 6.27
CA LEU A 92 -12.19 -6.78 7.26
C LEU A 92 -11.59 -6.65 8.67
N VAL A 93 -10.79 -7.62 9.10
CA VAL A 93 -10.09 -7.57 10.39
C VAL A 93 -9.17 -6.35 10.45
N ALA A 94 -8.42 -6.08 9.39
CA ALA A 94 -7.57 -4.89 9.30
C ALA A 94 -8.38 -3.58 9.37
N ALA A 95 -9.54 -3.52 8.70
CA ALA A 95 -10.42 -2.35 8.73
C ALA A 95 -11.05 -2.11 10.10
N VAL A 96 -11.49 -3.16 10.79
CA VAL A 96 -12.02 -3.07 12.16
C VAL A 96 -10.92 -2.60 13.12
N PHE A 97 -9.71 -3.16 13.01
CA PHE A 97 -8.58 -2.70 13.80
C PHE A 97 -8.24 -1.24 13.52
N ALA A 98 -8.23 -0.84 12.24
CA ALA A 98 -8.03 0.54 11.82
C ALA A 98 -9.08 1.48 12.40
N LEU A 99 -10.35 1.10 12.41
CA LEU A 99 -11.44 1.88 13.00
C LEU A 99 -11.16 2.13 14.49
N ILE A 100 -10.80 1.10 15.25
CA ILE A 100 -10.53 1.20 16.69
C ILE A 100 -9.32 2.10 16.95
N ILE A 101 -8.21 1.87 16.24
CA ILE A 101 -6.94 2.58 16.51
C ILE A 101 -6.95 4.02 15.97
N SER A 102 -7.75 4.30 14.93
CA SER A 102 -7.83 5.62 14.31
C SER A 102 -8.37 6.68 15.26
N VAL A 103 -9.30 6.33 16.17
CA VAL A 103 -9.91 7.28 17.10
C VAL A 103 -8.87 7.92 18.05
N PRO A 104 -7.99 7.17 18.74
CA PRO A 104 -6.91 7.77 19.52
C PRO A 104 -5.76 8.27 18.63
N ALA A 105 -5.42 7.56 17.55
CA ALA A 105 -4.24 7.91 16.74
C ALA A 105 -4.40 9.24 16.00
N LEU A 106 -5.59 9.52 15.46
CA LEU A 106 -5.85 10.71 14.65
C LEU A 106 -6.11 11.99 15.48
N ARG A 107 -6.04 11.90 16.82
CA ARG A 107 -6.02 13.08 17.70
C ARG A 107 -4.68 13.81 17.66
N VAL A 108 -3.62 13.12 17.22
CA VAL A 108 -2.26 13.64 17.16
C VAL A 108 -1.98 14.22 15.78
N ARG A 109 -1.27 15.37 15.72
CA ARG A 109 -1.01 16.12 14.48
C ARG A 109 0.46 16.11 14.09
N GLY A 110 0.72 16.29 12.79
CA GLY A 110 2.06 16.52 12.26
C GLY A 110 3.03 15.35 12.46
N PRO A 111 4.32 15.61 12.74
CA PRO A 111 5.34 14.56 12.90
C PRO A 111 5.02 13.55 14.00
N TYR A 112 4.29 13.97 15.04
CA TYR A 112 3.90 13.08 16.13
C TYR A 112 2.97 11.94 15.68
N PHE A 113 2.16 12.14 14.63
CA PHE A 113 1.35 11.07 14.05
C PHE A 113 2.23 9.98 13.41
N VAL A 114 3.33 10.37 12.78
CA VAL A 114 4.31 9.44 12.19
C VAL A 114 4.92 8.57 13.29
N ILE A 115 5.39 9.20 14.37
CA ILE A 115 5.98 8.51 15.53
C ILE A 115 4.96 7.58 16.18
N LEU A 116 3.73 8.03 16.36
CA LEU A 116 2.66 7.24 16.96
C LEU A 116 2.31 6.01 16.12
N THR A 117 2.15 6.17 14.80
CA THR A 117 1.83 5.03 13.92
C THR A 117 2.98 4.03 13.80
N PHE A 118 4.24 4.49 13.89
CA PHE A 118 5.40 3.60 14.00
C PHE A 118 5.38 2.84 15.34
N GLY A 119 5.14 3.53 16.46
CA GLY A 119 5.04 2.91 17.78
C GLY A 119 3.90 1.88 17.86
N ILE A 120 2.74 2.17 17.29
CA ILE A 120 1.62 1.23 17.16
C ILE A 120 2.06 -0.01 16.35
N SER A 121 2.84 0.18 15.29
CA SER A 121 3.32 -0.93 14.47
C SER A 121 4.22 -1.88 15.24
N GLU A 122 5.14 -1.32 16.02
CA GLU A 122 6.05 -2.08 16.86
C GLU A 122 5.30 -2.78 18.01
N LEU A 123 4.35 -2.09 18.63
CA LEU A 123 3.50 -2.65 19.68
C LEU A 123 2.69 -3.86 19.17
N VAL A 124 2.02 -3.74 18.02
CA VAL A 124 1.23 -4.84 17.46
C VAL A 124 2.12 -6.01 17.07
N LYS A 125 3.31 -5.75 16.49
CA LYS A 125 4.30 -6.79 16.22
C LYS A 125 4.62 -7.61 17.46
N PHE A 126 4.95 -6.94 18.57
CA PHE A 126 5.28 -7.63 19.82
C PHE A 126 4.08 -8.33 20.44
N ILE A 127 2.86 -7.78 20.34
CA ILE A 127 1.65 -8.49 20.80
C ILE A 127 1.48 -9.81 20.03
N VAL A 128 1.56 -9.77 18.69
CA VAL A 128 1.42 -10.97 17.86
C VAL A 128 2.55 -11.96 18.11
N LEU A 129 3.78 -11.48 18.32
CA LEU A 129 4.93 -12.32 18.66
C LEU A 129 4.73 -13.05 20.00
N ASN A 130 4.27 -12.33 21.03
CA ASN A 130 3.98 -12.92 22.34
C ASN A 130 2.83 -13.94 22.25
N LEU A 131 1.79 -13.65 21.47
CA LEU A 131 0.69 -14.59 21.25
C LEU A 131 1.18 -15.89 20.59
N GLU A 132 1.94 -15.81 19.50
CA GLU A 132 2.46 -17.01 18.82
C GLU A 132 3.45 -17.79 19.71
N THR A 133 4.28 -17.08 20.50
CA THR A 133 5.16 -17.70 21.50
C THR A 133 4.37 -18.43 22.58
N HIS A 134 3.27 -17.85 23.08
CA HIS A 134 2.39 -18.49 24.05
C HIS A 134 1.75 -19.76 23.50
N PHE A 135 1.42 -19.79 22.21
CA PHE A 135 0.94 -20.99 21.52
C PHE A 135 2.05 -22.00 21.15
N GLY A 136 3.31 -21.73 21.53
CA GLY A 136 4.45 -22.58 21.19
C GLY A 136 4.78 -22.64 19.70
N LYS A 137 4.33 -21.64 18.92
CA LYS A 137 4.52 -21.58 17.46
C LYS A 137 5.50 -20.47 17.13
N SER A 138 6.72 -20.82 16.71
CA SER A 138 7.69 -19.82 16.21
C SER A 138 7.42 -19.45 14.74
N SER A 139 6.86 -20.38 13.98
CA SER A 139 6.44 -20.17 12.57
C SER A 139 5.29 -21.12 12.24
N ARG A 140 4.37 -20.67 11.37
CA ARG A 140 3.28 -21.51 10.87
C ARG A 140 3.54 -21.89 9.43
N LEU A 141 3.74 -23.18 9.17
CA LEU A 141 3.81 -23.72 7.82
C LEU A 141 2.41 -23.83 7.21
N LEU A 142 2.27 -23.30 6.00
CA LEU A 142 1.03 -23.23 5.23
C LEU A 142 1.11 -24.22 4.07
N PHE A 143 0.76 -25.48 4.36
CA PHE A 143 0.68 -26.53 3.33
C PHE A 143 -0.58 -26.37 2.47
N GLY A 144 -0.48 -26.74 1.19
CA GLY A 144 -1.60 -26.67 0.25
C GLY A 144 -1.95 -25.25 -0.21
N ALA A 145 -0.97 -24.34 -0.20
CA ALA A 145 -1.16 -23.01 -0.75
C ALA A 145 -1.47 -23.07 -2.27
N PRO A 146 -2.23 -22.11 -2.81
CA PRO A 146 -2.54 -22.05 -4.24
C PRO A 146 -1.27 -21.86 -5.07
N SER A 147 -1.35 -22.16 -6.38
CA SER A 147 -0.24 -21.90 -7.30
C SER A 147 0.17 -20.42 -7.29
N ALA A 148 1.45 -20.15 -7.55
CA ALA A 148 1.98 -18.79 -7.59
C ALA A 148 1.24 -17.90 -8.61
N GLU A 149 0.77 -18.48 -9.72
CA GLU A 149 -0.07 -17.82 -10.72
C GLU A 149 -1.43 -17.39 -10.15
N THR A 150 -2.09 -18.26 -9.38
CA THR A 150 -3.39 -17.93 -8.76
C THR A 150 -3.24 -16.74 -7.81
N VAL A 151 -2.18 -16.73 -7.01
CA VAL A 151 -1.87 -15.62 -6.10
C VAL A 151 -1.54 -14.35 -6.89
N LEU A 152 -0.79 -14.45 -7.99
CA LEU A 152 -0.51 -13.34 -8.89
C LEU A 152 -1.79 -12.72 -9.45
N TYR A 153 -2.70 -13.53 -9.99
CA TYR A 153 -3.96 -13.04 -10.55
C TYR A 153 -4.82 -12.35 -9.50
N ALA A 154 -4.94 -12.93 -8.30
CA ALA A 154 -5.63 -12.29 -7.18
C ALA A 154 -4.98 -10.95 -6.78
N MET A 155 -3.64 -10.88 -6.78
CA MET A 155 -2.90 -9.66 -6.47
C MET A 155 -3.07 -8.57 -7.54
N ILE A 156 -3.08 -8.94 -8.83
CA ILE A 156 -3.36 -8.00 -9.93
C ILE A 156 -4.77 -7.42 -9.78
N VAL A 157 -5.77 -8.26 -9.50
CA VAL A 157 -7.13 -7.79 -9.24
C VAL A 157 -7.15 -6.82 -8.06
N LEU A 158 -6.45 -7.11 -6.96
CA LEU A 158 -6.35 -6.18 -5.84
C LEU A 158 -5.64 -4.87 -6.20
N ALA A 159 -4.57 -4.91 -6.99
CA ALA A 159 -3.86 -3.70 -7.43
C ALA A 159 -4.75 -2.81 -8.32
N VAL A 160 -5.55 -3.42 -9.19
CA VAL A 160 -6.56 -2.73 -10.00
C VAL A 160 -7.64 -2.14 -9.10
N VAL A 161 -8.23 -2.94 -8.20
CA VAL A 161 -9.25 -2.48 -7.25
C VAL A 161 -8.73 -1.32 -6.40
N ALA A 162 -7.53 -1.41 -5.86
CA ALA A 162 -6.91 -0.33 -5.07
C ALA A 162 -6.73 0.95 -5.90
N SER A 163 -6.28 0.83 -7.15
CA SER A 163 -6.11 1.97 -8.07
C SER A 163 -7.45 2.62 -8.43
N VAL A 164 -8.49 1.81 -8.68
CA VAL A 164 -9.85 2.29 -8.94
C VAL A 164 -10.43 2.96 -7.70
N MET A 165 -10.32 2.34 -6.53
CA MET A 165 -10.78 2.89 -5.25
C MET A 165 -10.11 4.22 -4.94
N MET A 166 -8.79 4.34 -5.15
CA MET A 166 -8.08 5.61 -4.98
C MET A 166 -8.66 6.70 -5.89
N GLN A 167 -8.89 6.39 -7.17
CA GLN A 167 -9.46 7.35 -8.09
C GLN A 167 -10.89 7.75 -7.71
N LEU A 168 -11.73 6.79 -7.33
CA LEU A 168 -13.11 7.03 -6.89
C LEU A 168 -13.17 7.89 -5.62
N VAL A 169 -12.35 7.55 -4.61
CA VAL A 169 -12.24 8.33 -3.37
C VAL A 169 -11.79 9.74 -3.70
N LYS A 170 -10.73 9.92 -4.49
CA LYS A 170 -10.20 11.23 -4.88
C LYS A 170 -11.25 12.14 -5.55
N VAL A 171 -12.05 11.62 -6.48
CA VAL A 171 -13.04 12.44 -7.22
C VAL A 171 -14.32 12.70 -6.44
N SER A 172 -14.61 11.88 -5.42
CA SER A 172 -15.79 11.99 -4.57
C SER A 172 -15.81 13.26 -3.71
N THR A 173 -16.99 13.62 -3.18
CA THR A 173 -17.14 14.69 -2.19
C THR A 173 -16.33 14.42 -0.92
N PHE A 174 -16.24 13.14 -0.52
CA PHE A 174 -15.41 12.69 0.59
C PHE A 174 -13.93 13.00 0.34
N GLY A 175 -13.38 12.66 -0.83
CA GLY A 175 -11.99 12.97 -1.19
C GLY A 175 -11.70 14.46 -1.28
N ARG A 176 -12.65 15.27 -1.77
CA ARG A 176 -12.50 16.74 -1.76
C ARG A 176 -12.42 17.28 -0.34
N GLY A 177 -13.17 16.73 0.59
CA GLY A 177 -13.05 17.07 2.01
C GLY A 177 -11.70 16.68 2.61
N LEU A 178 -11.15 15.51 2.24
CA LEU A 178 -9.80 15.12 2.63
C LEU A 178 -8.74 16.09 2.08
N LEU A 179 -8.86 16.48 0.81
CA LEU A 179 -7.96 17.46 0.19
C LEU A 179 -8.06 18.85 0.85
N ALA A 180 -9.24 19.24 1.33
CA ALA A 180 -9.39 20.47 2.13
C ALA A 180 -8.65 20.35 3.47
N ILE A 181 -8.75 19.19 4.14
CA ILE A 181 -8.01 18.89 5.38
C ILE A 181 -6.49 18.92 5.13
N GLN A 182 -6.01 18.44 3.98
CA GLN A 182 -4.60 18.50 3.60
C GLN A 182 -4.07 19.93 3.42
N GLY A 183 -4.90 20.85 2.93
CA GLY A 183 -4.53 22.25 2.75
C GLY A 183 -4.39 22.97 4.08
N ASP A 184 -5.47 23.03 4.84
CA ASP A 184 -5.49 23.56 6.21
C ASP A 184 -6.68 22.97 6.97
N GLU A 185 -6.37 22.22 8.02
CA GLU A 185 -7.35 21.57 8.88
C GLU A 185 -8.25 22.59 9.60
N ILE A 186 -7.71 23.72 10.05
CA ILE A 186 -8.49 24.75 10.76
C ILE A 186 -9.48 25.39 9.78
N SER A 187 -9.00 25.76 8.58
CA SER A 187 -9.86 26.30 7.54
C SER A 187 -10.95 25.30 7.13
N ALA A 188 -10.62 24.02 6.96
CA ALA A 188 -11.60 22.99 6.63
C ALA A 188 -12.71 22.86 7.69
N GLU A 189 -12.38 23.03 8.97
CA GLU A 189 -13.34 23.01 10.09
C GLU A 189 -14.33 24.16 10.01
N THR A 190 -13.86 25.37 9.64
CA THR A 190 -14.73 26.56 9.55
C THR A 190 -15.80 26.45 8.47
N VAL A 191 -15.56 25.66 7.41
CA VAL A 191 -16.55 25.38 6.36
C VAL A 191 -17.41 24.13 6.67
N GLY A 192 -17.33 23.60 7.90
CA GLY A 192 -18.21 22.54 8.40
C GLY A 192 -17.77 21.11 8.04
N ILE A 193 -16.52 20.88 7.64
CA ILE A 193 -16.03 19.52 7.35
C ILE A 193 -15.77 18.79 8.68
N PRO A 194 -16.42 17.63 8.95
CA PRO A 194 -16.19 16.89 10.19
C PRO A 194 -14.87 16.11 10.10
N ILE A 195 -13.76 16.77 10.43
CA ILE A 195 -12.38 16.30 10.25
C ILE A 195 -12.16 14.88 10.80
N VAL A 196 -12.56 14.64 12.06
CA VAL A 196 -12.33 13.36 12.73
C VAL A 196 -13.01 12.22 11.99
N ARG A 197 -14.28 12.40 11.59
CA ARG A 197 -15.05 11.39 10.84
C ARG A 197 -14.38 11.09 9.49
N PHE A 198 -13.94 12.14 8.79
CA PHE A 198 -13.29 11.99 7.49
C PHE A 198 -11.99 11.21 7.59
N LYS A 199 -11.13 11.55 8.56
CA LYS A 199 -9.86 10.84 8.76
C LYS A 199 -10.08 9.39 9.19
N VAL A 200 -11.01 9.11 10.12
CA VAL A 200 -11.32 7.75 10.60
C VAL A 200 -11.81 6.86 9.45
N ILE A 201 -12.75 7.35 8.65
CA ILE A 201 -13.30 6.60 7.50
C ILE A 201 -12.19 6.34 6.47
N ALA A 202 -11.39 7.37 6.13
CA ALA A 202 -10.33 7.25 5.15
C ALA A 202 -9.26 6.24 5.59
N PHE A 203 -8.86 6.29 6.86
CA PHE A 203 -7.88 5.36 7.43
C PHE A 203 -8.41 3.92 7.47
N SER A 204 -9.68 3.74 7.79
CA SER A 204 -10.33 2.41 7.83
C SER A 204 -10.45 1.80 6.44
N ILE A 205 -10.83 2.58 5.42
CA ILE A 205 -10.88 2.12 4.03
C ILE A 205 -9.47 1.79 3.52
N ALA A 206 -8.47 2.61 3.84
CA ALA A 206 -7.08 2.39 3.45
C ALA A 206 -6.47 1.11 4.05
N ALA A 207 -7.00 0.61 5.17
CA ALA A 207 -6.52 -0.61 5.82
C ALA A 207 -7.01 -1.92 5.18
N ILE A 208 -8.12 -1.88 4.42
CA ILE A 208 -8.70 -3.08 3.80
C ILE A 208 -7.70 -3.73 2.83
N ILE A 209 -7.16 -2.95 1.90
CA ILE A 209 -6.28 -3.45 0.84
C ILE A 209 -5.00 -4.08 1.41
N PRO A 210 -4.22 -3.42 2.30
CA PRO A 210 -3.06 -4.04 2.91
C PRO A 210 -3.37 -5.35 3.63
N GLY A 211 -4.51 -5.44 4.33
CA GLY A 211 -4.95 -6.69 4.97
C GLY A 211 -5.16 -7.82 3.97
N MET A 212 -5.83 -7.54 2.85
CA MET A 212 -5.99 -8.54 1.78
C MET A 212 -4.64 -8.91 1.13
N VAL A 213 -3.77 -7.92 0.89
CA VAL A 213 -2.45 -8.11 0.29
C VAL A 213 -1.55 -9.00 1.17
N GLY A 214 -1.49 -8.73 2.48
CA GLY A 214 -0.73 -9.58 3.42
C GLY A 214 -1.28 -11.00 3.52
N GLY A 215 -2.61 -11.13 3.45
CA GLY A 215 -3.28 -12.42 3.37
C GLY A 215 -2.90 -13.25 2.14
N LEU A 216 -2.75 -12.63 0.97
CA LEU A 216 -2.25 -13.33 -0.22
C LEU A 216 -0.76 -13.64 -0.15
N MET A 217 0.04 -12.72 0.38
CA MET A 217 1.50 -12.89 0.45
C MET A 217 1.93 -14.01 1.38
N VAL A 218 1.23 -14.22 2.50
CA VAL A 218 1.55 -15.33 3.42
C VAL A 218 1.39 -16.70 2.74
N LEU A 219 0.42 -16.81 1.82
CA LEU A 219 0.21 -18.04 1.04
C LEU A 219 1.31 -18.24 0.01
N ARG A 220 1.85 -17.16 -0.56
CA ARG A 220 2.99 -17.24 -1.48
C ARG A 220 4.27 -17.68 -0.77
N SER A 221 4.54 -17.16 0.42
CA SER A 221 5.72 -17.51 1.20
C SER A 221 5.62 -18.91 1.82
N THR A 222 4.41 -19.48 1.93
CA THR A 222 4.13 -20.80 2.54
C THR A 222 4.50 -20.95 4.01
N TYR A 223 4.93 -19.86 4.66
CA TYR A 223 5.14 -19.78 6.09
C TYR A 223 4.77 -18.39 6.62
N PHE A 224 4.30 -18.35 7.85
CA PHE A 224 4.05 -17.11 8.59
C PHE A 224 5.11 -16.97 9.68
N GLU A 225 5.94 -15.94 9.56
CA GLU A 225 6.94 -15.54 10.56
C GLU A 225 6.71 -14.08 10.96
N VAL A 226 6.47 -13.84 12.24
CA VAL A 226 6.04 -12.53 12.76
C VAL A 226 7.05 -11.42 12.44
N LEU A 227 8.34 -11.68 12.65
CA LEU A 227 9.39 -10.67 12.49
C LEU A 227 9.60 -10.26 11.02
N GLN A 228 9.34 -11.16 10.07
CA GLN A 228 9.43 -10.86 8.64
C GLN A 228 8.19 -10.09 8.15
N ILE A 229 7.01 -10.47 8.62
CA ILE A 229 5.73 -9.93 8.15
C ILE A 229 5.46 -8.55 8.72
N PHE A 230 5.74 -8.34 10.00
CA PHE A 230 5.58 -7.05 10.67
C PHE A 230 6.83 -6.17 10.56
N ASN A 231 7.56 -6.26 9.46
CA ASN A 231 8.78 -5.49 9.25
C ASN A 231 8.46 -4.02 8.91
N PRO A 232 8.84 -3.03 9.74
CA PRO A 232 8.53 -1.62 9.50
C PRO A 232 9.07 -1.06 8.19
N LEU A 233 10.11 -1.69 7.60
CA LEU A 233 10.64 -1.33 6.29
C LEU A 233 9.57 -1.34 5.21
N PHE A 234 8.54 -2.22 5.29
CA PHE A 234 7.41 -2.19 4.34
C PHE A 234 6.71 -0.84 4.34
N SER A 235 6.37 -0.31 5.52
CA SER A 235 5.72 1.02 5.62
C SER A 235 6.60 2.13 5.07
N PHE A 236 7.91 2.10 5.34
CA PHE A 236 8.84 3.07 4.78
C PHE A 236 8.88 2.98 3.25
N THR A 237 9.04 1.78 2.69
CA THR A 237 9.04 1.57 1.24
C THR A 237 7.74 2.04 0.59
N ILE A 238 6.58 1.78 1.20
CA ILE A 238 5.28 2.26 0.71
C ILE A 238 5.25 3.80 0.62
N VAL A 239 5.63 4.47 1.71
CA VAL A 239 5.66 5.95 1.80
C VAL A 239 6.61 6.50 0.75
N THR A 240 7.79 5.90 0.65
CA THR A 240 8.80 6.28 -0.31
C THR A 240 8.32 6.14 -1.75
N MET A 241 7.73 5.01 -2.13
CA MET A 241 7.13 4.81 -3.46
C MET A 241 6.05 5.87 -3.73
N ALA A 242 5.22 6.19 -2.74
CA ALA A 242 4.17 7.20 -2.89
C ALA A 242 4.74 8.62 -3.09
N ILE A 243 5.78 9.00 -2.33
CA ILE A 243 6.42 10.32 -2.43
C ILE A 243 7.15 10.44 -3.77
N ILE A 244 7.92 9.42 -4.16
CA ILE A 244 8.65 9.39 -5.44
C ILE A 244 7.67 9.53 -6.61
N GLY A 245 6.60 8.74 -6.60
CA GLY A 245 5.60 8.77 -7.66
C GLY A 245 4.78 10.06 -7.69
N GLY A 246 4.48 10.62 -6.51
CA GLY A 246 3.53 11.71 -6.30
C GLY A 246 2.25 11.20 -5.64
N SER A 247 2.03 11.53 -4.37
CA SER A 247 0.98 10.92 -3.53
C SER A 247 -0.43 11.47 -3.77
N SER A 248 -0.58 12.62 -4.43
CA SER A 248 -1.87 13.30 -4.65
C SER A 248 -2.61 12.83 -5.91
N ASP A 249 -2.03 11.95 -6.72
CA ASP A 249 -2.65 11.40 -7.92
C ASP A 249 -2.53 9.89 -8.01
N ALA A 250 -3.58 9.20 -8.47
CA ALA A 250 -3.61 7.74 -8.56
C ALA A 250 -2.55 7.18 -9.51
N ARG A 251 -2.02 8.00 -10.44
CA ARG A 251 -0.92 7.63 -11.33
C ARG A 251 0.43 7.58 -10.62
N GLY A 252 0.63 8.42 -9.62
CA GLY A 252 1.91 8.54 -8.93
C GLY A 252 2.34 7.23 -8.28
N PRO A 253 1.52 6.60 -7.41
CA PRO A 253 1.82 5.30 -6.83
C PRO A 253 2.26 4.23 -7.84
N ILE A 254 1.66 4.20 -9.04
CA ILE A 254 2.02 3.23 -10.10
C ILE A 254 3.44 3.52 -10.61
N PHE A 255 3.75 4.78 -10.95
CA PHE A 255 5.08 5.15 -11.42
C PHE A 255 6.15 5.02 -10.33
N GLY A 256 5.82 5.35 -9.08
CA GLY A 256 6.73 5.22 -7.95
C GLY A 256 7.05 3.76 -7.63
N ALA A 257 6.04 2.89 -7.62
CA ALA A 257 6.24 1.44 -7.50
C ALA A 257 7.06 0.89 -8.67
N ALA A 258 6.77 1.31 -9.90
CA ALA A 258 7.51 0.85 -11.08
C ALA A 258 8.97 1.24 -10.99
N PHE A 259 9.24 2.52 -10.74
CA PHE A 259 10.59 3.03 -10.62
C PHE A 259 11.38 2.30 -9.54
N LEU A 260 10.83 2.17 -8.32
CA LEU A 260 11.56 1.52 -7.24
C LEU A 260 11.72 0.01 -7.42
N VAL A 261 10.73 -0.69 -7.97
CA VAL A 261 10.86 -2.13 -8.24
C VAL A 261 11.92 -2.37 -9.31
N PHE A 262 11.88 -1.63 -10.43
CA PHE A 262 12.90 -1.74 -11.48
C PHE A 262 14.29 -1.36 -10.97
N LEU A 263 14.41 -0.27 -10.21
CA LEU A 263 15.68 0.13 -9.61
C LEU A 263 16.20 -0.95 -8.66
N SER A 264 15.34 -1.50 -7.80
CA SER A 264 15.71 -2.56 -6.86
C SER A 264 16.21 -3.80 -7.60
N GLU A 265 15.54 -4.21 -8.68
CA GLU A 265 15.92 -5.39 -9.46
C GLU A 265 17.26 -5.18 -10.18
N LEU A 266 17.46 -4.01 -10.81
CA LEU A 266 18.72 -3.67 -11.48
C LEU A 266 19.90 -3.59 -10.52
N LEU A 267 19.68 -3.04 -9.33
CA LEU A 267 20.72 -2.98 -8.29
C LEU A 267 20.99 -4.36 -7.69
N ALA A 268 19.96 -5.17 -7.48
CA ALA A 268 20.10 -6.54 -6.99
C ALA A 268 20.86 -7.42 -7.99
N SER A 269 20.64 -7.24 -9.30
CA SER A 269 21.36 -7.98 -10.34
C SER A 269 22.81 -7.53 -10.50
N SER A 270 23.06 -6.22 -10.40
CA SER A 270 24.37 -5.63 -10.75
C SER A 270 25.32 -5.49 -9.56
N ALA A 271 24.80 -5.24 -8.35
CA ALA A 271 25.60 -5.01 -7.15
C ALA A 271 24.98 -5.67 -5.89
N PRO A 272 24.87 -7.01 -5.81
CA PRO A 272 24.14 -7.72 -4.76
C PRO A 272 24.62 -7.44 -3.32
N ARG A 273 25.90 -7.05 -3.12
CA ARG A 273 26.45 -6.76 -1.78
C ARG A 273 26.19 -5.31 -1.32
N LEU A 274 26.07 -4.39 -2.27
CA LEU A 274 25.95 -2.95 -2.02
C LEU A 274 24.54 -2.42 -2.28
N TYR A 275 23.62 -3.27 -2.76
CA TYR A 275 22.31 -2.85 -3.24
C TYR A 275 21.53 -2.03 -2.20
N MET A 276 21.53 -2.41 -0.91
CA MET A 276 20.83 -1.68 0.14
C MET A 276 21.39 -0.27 0.35
N ILE A 277 22.73 -0.13 0.32
CA ILE A 277 23.42 1.16 0.50
C ILE A 277 23.14 2.06 -0.70
N LEU A 278 23.26 1.51 -1.92
CA LEU A 278 23.01 2.25 -3.15
C LEU A 278 21.54 2.67 -3.25
N LEU A 279 20.60 1.79 -2.90
CA LEU A 279 19.16 2.11 -2.89
C LEU A 279 18.85 3.24 -1.90
N GLY A 280 19.43 3.21 -0.70
CA GLY A 280 19.30 4.30 0.28
C GLY A 280 19.89 5.62 -0.22
N GLY A 281 21.05 5.59 -0.88
CA GLY A 281 21.68 6.77 -1.48
C GLY A 281 20.84 7.37 -2.61
N PHE A 282 20.35 6.54 -3.54
CA PHE A 282 19.44 6.95 -4.60
C PHE A 282 18.14 7.55 -4.05
N LEU A 283 17.66 7.02 -2.93
CA LEU A 283 16.47 7.53 -2.27
C LEU A 283 16.64 8.94 -1.71
N ILE A 284 17.73 9.16 -0.98
CA ILE A 284 18.07 10.50 -0.46
C ILE A 284 18.21 11.48 -1.63
N PHE A 285 18.91 11.07 -2.69
CA PHE A 285 19.04 11.87 -3.90
C PHE A 285 17.67 12.23 -4.49
N PHE A 286 16.78 11.24 -4.69
CA PHE A 286 15.47 11.50 -5.29
C PHE A 286 14.63 12.46 -4.45
N VAL A 287 14.60 12.29 -3.12
CA VAL A 287 13.82 13.15 -2.22
C VAL A 287 14.31 14.60 -2.26
N ILE A 288 15.62 14.83 -2.41
CA ILE A 288 16.19 16.18 -2.51
C ILE A 288 15.87 16.83 -3.86
N PHE A 289 16.00 16.09 -4.96
CA PHE A 289 15.92 16.65 -6.32
C PHE A 289 14.51 16.64 -6.93
N ALA A 290 13.59 15.82 -6.42
CA ALA A 290 12.23 15.70 -6.94
C ALA A 290 11.16 15.71 -5.81
N PRO A 291 11.05 16.80 -5.04
CA PRO A 291 10.15 16.89 -3.87
C PRO A 291 8.65 16.82 -4.22
N ASN A 292 8.28 17.09 -5.48
CA ASN A 292 6.90 16.98 -5.98
C ASN A 292 6.60 15.62 -6.65
N GLY A 293 7.54 14.68 -6.61
CA GLY A 293 7.46 13.39 -7.29
C GLY A 293 7.54 13.46 -8.82
N ILE A 294 7.66 12.30 -9.46
CA ILE A 294 7.80 12.13 -10.92
C ILE A 294 6.61 12.78 -11.66
N VAL A 295 5.39 12.55 -11.17
CA VAL A 295 4.17 13.09 -11.79
C VAL A 295 4.09 14.62 -11.66
N GLY A 296 4.62 15.19 -10.58
CA GLY A 296 4.68 16.64 -10.38
C GLY A 296 5.58 17.34 -11.39
N VAL A 297 6.74 16.73 -11.71
CA VAL A 297 7.68 17.27 -12.71
C VAL A 297 7.07 17.24 -14.12
N LEU A 298 6.42 16.14 -14.50
CA LEU A 298 5.76 15.98 -15.80
C LEU A 298 4.62 17.00 -16.02
N ARG A 299 3.90 17.37 -14.95
CA ARG A 299 2.84 18.38 -15.02
C ARG A 299 3.36 19.81 -15.16
N LYS A 300 4.54 20.12 -14.60
CA LYS A 300 5.16 21.44 -14.71
C LYS A 300 5.73 21.68 -16.11
N SER A 301 6.27 20.64 -16.75
CA SER A 301 6.74 20.68 -18.14
C SER A 301 5.60 20.89 -19.16
N THR A 302 4.41 20.32 -18.91
CA THR A 302 3.25 20.46 -19.80
C THR A 302 2.51 21.80 -19.68
N LYS A 303 2.62 22.49 -18.54
CA LYS A 303 2.09 23.87 -18.37
C LYS A 303 3.02 24.97 -18.90
N GLY A 304 4.29 24.66 -19.21
CA GLY A 304 5.25 25.62 -19.78
C GLY A 304 5.18 25.76 -21.31
N ARG A 305 4.18 25.14 -21.97
CA ARG A 305 4.00 25.15 -23.43
C ARG A 305 2.59 25.57 -23.89
N SER A 306 1.79 26.19 -23.02
CA SER A 306 0.50 26.81 -23.40
C SER A 306 0.50 28.29 -23.10
#